data_AF-A0AAD7SJG8-F1
#
_entry.id   AF-A0AAD7SJG8-F1
#
_cell.length_a   1.000
_cell.length_b   1.000
_cell.length_c   1.000
_cell.angle_alpha   90.00
_cell.angle_beta   90.00
_cell.angle_gamma   90.00
#
_symmetry.space_group_name_H-M   'P 1'
#
loop_
_entity.id
_entity.type
_entity.pdbx_description
1 polymer ?
#
loop_
_entity_poly.entity_id
_entity_poly.type
_entity_poly.pdbx_seq_one_letter_code
_entity_poly.pdbx_strand_id
1 'polypeptide(L)'
;MNKHVRSWLAAGKRPEWADVVALDTETKAFHSQWGGLETRDGVLYRRWRAPGRGADLMQLLVPRSLRTQPAAEAADETLRHHSPRDSPRHI
;
A
#
# COMPACT_ATOMS: atom_id res chain seq x y z
N MET A 1 -5.23 -4.14 -11.87
CA MET A 1 -5.62 -3.24 -10.76
C MET A 1 -7.14 -3.11 -10.72
N ASN A 2 -7.78 -3.50 -9.61
CA ASN A 2 -9.25 -3.56 -9.51
C ASN A 2 -9.89 -2.17 -9.65
N LYS A 3 -10.87 -2.01 -10.56
CA LYS A 3 -11.47 -0.71 -10.89
C LYS A 3 -12.33 -0.16 -9.74
N HIS A 4 -13.02 -1.03 -9.00
CA HIS A 4 -13.89 -0.65 -7.89
C HIS A 4 -13.10 0.01 -6.75
N VAL A 5 -12.01 -0.62 -6.33
CA VAL A 5 -11.16 -0.15 -5.22
C VAL A 5 -10.60 1.25 -5.50
N ARG A 6 -10.14 1.49 -6.73
CA ARG A 6 -9.67 2.83 -7.14
C ARG A 6 -10.77 3.87 -7.09
N SER A 7 -11.98 3.53 -7.55
CA SER A 7 -13.12 4.45 -7.50
C SER A 7 -13.49 4.82 -6.07
N TRP A 8 -13.48 3.86 -5.15
CA TRP A 8 -13.76 4.10 -3.74
C TRP A 8 -12.72 5.00 -3.09
N LEU A 9 -11.43 4.73 -3.35
CA LEU A 9 -10.33 5.53 -2.82
C LEU A 9 -10.35 6.95 -3.37
N ALA A 10 -10.63 7.13 -4.66
CA ALA A 10 -10.81 8.44 -5.27
C ALA A 10 -11.99 9.21 -4.67
N ALA A 11 -13.08 8.52 -4.32
CA ALA A 11 -14.24 9.09 -3.64
C ALA A 11 -14.03 9.28 -2.12
N GLY A 12 -12.92 8.80 -1.55
CA GLY A 12 -12.68 8.80 -0.10
C GLY A 12 -13.70 7.99 0.70
N LYS A 13 -14.48 7.12 0.05
CA LYS A 13 -15.64 6.45 0.66
C LYS A 13 -15.46 4.95 0.62
N ARG A 14 -15.46 4.32 1.80
CA ARG A 14 -15.56 2.87 1.93
C ARG A 14 -16.98 2.44 1.49
N PRO A 15 -17.12 1.45 0.60
CA PRO A 15 -18.42 0.91 0.24
C PRO A 15 -19.01 0.08 1.38
N GLU A 16 -20.31 -0.14 1.36
CA GLU A 16 -20.97 -1.04 2.31
C GLU A 16 -20.64 -2.50 1.98
N TRP A 17 -20.74 -3.39 2.98
CA TRP A 17 -20.43 -4.80 2.76
C TRP A 17 -21.32 -5.46 1.70
N ALA A 18 -22.59 -5.03 1.60
CA ALA A 18 -23.54 -5.52 0.60
C ALA A 18 -23.06 -5.30 -0.84
N ASP A 19 -22.33 -4.20 -1.11
CA ASP A 19 -21.79 -3.89 -2.43
C ASP A 19 -20.52 -4.70 -2.76
N VAL A 20 -19.88 -5.28 -1.74
CA VAL A 20 -18.58 -5.97 -1.85
C VAL A 20 -18.72 -7.49 -1.84
N VAL A 21 -19.79 -8.02 -1.23
CA VAL A 21 -19.98 -9.47 -1.05
C VAL A 21 -20.06 -10.24 -2.37
N ALA A 22 -20.55 -9.61 -3.44
CA ALA A 22 -20.63 -10.19 -4.78
C ALA A 22 -19.32 -10.07 -5.59
N LEU A 23 -18.34 -9.30 -5.09
CA LEU A 23 -17.07 -9.07 -5.78
C LEU A 23 -16.05 -10.17 -5.45
N ASP A 24 -14.94 -10.14 -6.18
CA ASP A 24 -13.84 -11.09 -6.06
C ASP A 24 -13.13 -11.03 -4.70
N THR A 25 -12.42 -12.10 -4.35
CA THR A 25 -11.70 -12.24 -3.08
C THR A 25 -10.63 -11.16 -2.88
N GLU A 26 -10.00 -10.68 -3.95
CA GLU A 26 -8.99 -9.61 -3.85
C GLU A 26 -9.66 -8.29 -3.45
N THR A 27 -10.81 -7.96 -4.03
CA THR A 27 -11.61 -6.79 -3.66
C THR A 27 -12.08 -6.85 -2.21
N LYS A 28 -12.54 -8.02 -1.75
CA LYS A 28 -12.92 -8.23 -0.34
C LYS A 28 -11.75 -8.01 0.60
N ALA A 29 -10.56 -8.51 0.25
CA ALA A 29 -9.35 -8.29 1.04
C ALA A 29 -8.98 -6.80 1.14
N PHE A 30 -9.11 -6.03 0.06
CA PHE A 30 -8.91 -4.58 0.09
C PHE A 30 -9.94 -3.87 0.98
N HIS A 31 -11.22 -4.27 0.94
CA HIS A 31 -12.24 -3.71 1.82
C HIS A 31 -11.95 -3.94 3.30
N SER A 32 -11.50 -5.13 3.68
CA SER A 32 -11.10 -5.43 5.06
C SER A 32 -9.88 -4.62 5.50
N GLN A 33 -9.01 -4.23 4.57
CA GLN A 33 -7.78 -3.46 4.85
C GLN A 33 -7.97 -1.94 4.71
N TRP A 34 -9.21 -1.46 4.48
CA TRP A 34 -9.50 -0.08 4.10
C TRP A 34 -8.79 0.99 4.95
N GLY A 35 -8.77 0.84 6.28
CA GLY A 35 -8.15 1.82 7.19
C GLY A 35 -6.63 2.01 7.04
N GLY A 36 -5.98 1.16 6.25
CA GLY A 36 -4.57 1.27 5.88
C GLY A 36 -4.34 1.53 4.38
N LEU A 37 -5.38 1.70 3.56
CA LEU A 37 -5.20 1.93 2.13
C LEU A 37 -5.10 3.41 1.80
N GLU A 38 -4.18 3.74 0.90
CA GLU A 38 -3.98 5.10 0.40
C GLU A 38 -3.55 5.05 -1.07
N THR A 39 -3.94 6.04 -1.86
CA THR A 39 -3.40 6.21 -3.22
C THR A 39 -2.46 7.41 -3.25
N ARG A 40 -1.24 7.23 -3.78
CA ARG A 40 -0.29 8.31 -4.05
C ARG A 40 0.09 8.27 -5.52
N ASP A 41 -0.09 9.38 -6.23
CA ASP A 41 0.21 9.50 -7.67
C ASP A 41 -0.42 8.39 -8.52
N GLY A 42 -1.65 7.98 -8.19
CA GLY A 42 -2.39 6.91 -8.88
C GLY A 42 -1.93 5.48 -8.52
N VAL A 43 -0.97 5.34 -7.61
CA VAL A 43 -0.40 4.08 -7.13
C VAL A 43 -0.99 3.72 -5.77
N LEU A 44 -1.39 2.46 -5.60
CA LEU A 44 -2.02 1.95 -4.38
C LEU A 44 -0.98 1.52 -3.35
N TYR A 45 -1.06 2.09 -2.15
CA TYR A 45 -0.23 1.75 -1.02
C TYR A 45 -1.06 1.21 0.14
N ARG A 46 -0.40 0.39 0.97
CA ARG A 46 -0.89 -0.05 2.27
C ARG A 46 0.04 0.44 3.36
N ARG A 47 -0.51 1.16 4.34
CA ARG A 47 0.14 1.47 5.60
C ARG A 47 0.26 0.21 6.44
N TRP A 48 1.48 -0.12 6.84
CA TRP A 48 1.80 -1.26 7.66
C TRP A 48 2.70 -0.81 8.82
N ARG A 49 2.28 -1.11 10.05
CA ARG A 49 3.10 -0.89 11.25
C ARG A 49 3.81 -2.19 11.58
N ALA A 50 5.13 -2.20 11.46
CA ALA A 50 5.93 -3.35 11.87
C ALA A 50 5.91 -3.47 13.41
N PRO A 51 5.65 -4.65 13.98
CA PRO A 51 5.76 -4.85 15.42
C PRO A 51 7.17 -4.47 15.90
N GLY A 52 7.27 -3.59 16.90
CA GLY A 52 8.55 -3.16 17.46
C GLY A 52 9.29 -2.05 16.69
N ARG A 53 8.76 -1.54 15.56
CA ARG A 53 9.20 -0.26 14.98
C ARG A 53 8.11 0.78 15.18
N GLY A 54 8.49 1.95 15.70
CA GLY A 54 7.55 3.06 15.99
C GLY A 54 7.03 3.81 14.76
N ALA A 55 7.52 3.50 13.57
CA ALA A 55 7.15 4.19 12.33
C ALA A 55 6.27 3.31 11.42
N ASP A 56 5.26 3.95 10.84
CA ASP A 56 4.43 3.34 9.80
C ASP A 56 5.23 3.25 8.49
N LEU A 57 5.20 2.08 7.84
CA LEU A 57 5.78 1.84 6.53
C LEU A 57 4.69 1.82 5.46
N MET A 58 5.00 2.36 4.28
CA MET A 58 4.11 2.29 3.13
C MET A 58 4.55 1.15 2.21
N GLN A 59 3.68 0.15 2.03
CA GLN A 59 3.92 -0.97 1.14
C GLN A 59 3.17 -0.76 -0.17
N LEU A 60 3.89 -0.82 -1.29
CA LEU A 60 3.32 -0.79 -2.62
C LEU A 60 2.50 -2.07 -2.87
N LEU A 61 1.22 -1.91 -3.23
CA LEU A 61 0.35 -3.03 -3.59
C LEU A 61 0.42 -3.26 -5.10
N VAL A 62 1.26 -4.20 -5.52
CA VAL A 62 1.37 -4.62 -6.93
C VAL A 62 0.27 -5.67 -7.23
N PRO A 63 -0.69 -5.36 -8.12
CA PRO A 63 -1.67 -6.32 -8.62
C PRO A 63 -1.00 -7.58 -9.14
N ARG A 64 -1.59 -8.75 -8.92
CA ARG A 64 -1.02 -10.02 -9.39
C ARG A 64 -0.70 -10.04 -10.89
N SER A 65 -1.52 -9.38 -11.69
CA SER A 65 -1.31 -9.24 -13.14
C SER A 65 -0.04 -8.46 -13.53
N LEU A 66 0.53 -7.68 -12.61
CA LEU A 66 1.75 -6.89 -12.80
C LEU A 66 2.97 -7.54 -12.12
N ARG A 67 2.82 -8.72 -11.51
CA ARG A 67 3.92 -9.47 -10.88
C ARG A 67 4.72 -10.29 -11.90
N THR A 68 5.15 -9.64 -12.98
CA THR A 68 6.01 -10.26 -13.99
C THR A 68 7.50 -10.24 -13.63
N GLN A 69 7.88 -9.64 -12.49
CA GLN A 69 9.23 -9.69 -11.92
C GLN A 69 9.19 -9.83 -10.38
N PRO A 70 10.21 -10.45 -9.75
CA PRO A 70 10.23 -10.65 -8.31
C PRO A 70 10.28 -9.30 -7.58
N ALA A 71 9.21 -8.99 -6.86
CA ALA A 71 9.01 -7.74 -6.11
C ALA A 71 10.03 -7.47 -4.98
N ALA A 72 10.99 -8.37 -4.76
CA ALA A 72 11.99 -8.23 -3.70
C ALA A 72 13.01 -7.11 -3.99
N GLU A 73 13.31 -6.82 -5.25
CA GLU A 73 14.38 -5.87 -5.61
C GLU A 73 13.94 -4.40 -5.46
N ALA A 74 12.72 -4.06 -5.88
CA ALA A 74 12.21 -2.68 -5.84
C ALA A 74 11.96 -2.15 -4.41
N ALA A 75 11.65 -3.03 -3.46
CA ALA A 75 11.43 -2.66 -2.07
C ALA A 75 12.77 -2.35 -1.34
N ASP A 76 13.84 -3.03 -1.72
CA ASP A 76 15.17 -2.85 -1.12
C ASP A 76 15.78 -1.49 -1.51
N GLU A 77 15.64 -1.07 -2.77
CA GLU A 77 16.17 0.21 -3.23
C GLU A 77 15.43 1.43 -2.67
N THR A 78 14.10 1.32 -2.48
CA THR A 78 13.28 2.39 -1.89
C THR A 78 13.63 2.61 -0.41
N LEU A 79 14.01 1.54 0.31
CA LEU A 79 14.47 1.61 1.70
C LEU A 79 15.86 2.26 1.83
N ARG A 80 16.73 2.12 0.82
CA ARG A 80 18.06 2.76 0.82
C ARG A 80 17.99 4.28 0.68
N HIS A 81 17.08 4.78 -0.15
CA HIS A 81 16.94 6.23 -0.41
C HIS A 81 16.26 7.02 0.72
N HIS A 82 15.55 6.36 1.64
CA HIS A 82 14.82 7.01 2.74
C HIS A 82 15.54 6.89 4.09
N SER A 83 16.86 6.73 4.07
CA SER A 83 17.69 6.74 5.28
C SER A 83 18.12 8.18 5.59
N PRO A 84 17.72 8.80 6.73
CA PRO A 84 18.26 10.09 7.14
C PRO A 84 19.67 9.86 7.67
N ARG A 85 20.65 9.87 6.76
CA ARG A 85 22.07 9.95 7.09
C ARG A 85 22.57 11.30 6.60
N ASP A 86 22.39 12.31 7.43
CA ASP A 86 23.35 13.40 7.53
C ASP A 86 23.13 14.17 8.83
N SER A 87 23.90 13.76 9.84
CA SER A 87 24.37 14.68 10.88
C SER A 87 25.84 14.36 11.08
N PRO A 88 26.77 15.15 10.51
CA PRO A 88 28.18 15.01 10.82
C PRO A 88 28.38 15.40 12.28
N ARG A 89 28.85 14.45 13.10
CA ARG A 89 29.42 14.80 14.40
C ARG A 89 30.74 15.50 14.14
N HIS A 90 30.75 16.82 14.27
CA HIS A 90 31.97 17.58 14.45
C HIS A 90 32.60 17.16 15.79
N ILE A 91 33.82 16.65 15.65
CA ILE A 91 35.00 16.62 16.55
C ILE A 91 34.78 16.98 18.01
#